data_AF-A0A2G9YA50-F1
#
_entry.id   AF-A0A2G9YA50-F1
#
_cell.length_a   1.000
_cell.length_b   1.000
_cell.length_c   1.000
_cell.angle_alpha   90.00
_cell.angle_beta   90.00
_cell.angle_gamma   90.00
#
_symmetry.space_group_name_H-M   'P 1'
#
loop_
_entity.id
_entity.type
_entity.pdbx_description
1 polymer ?
#
loop_
_entity_poly.entity_id
_entity_poly.type
_entity_poly.pdbx_seq_one_letter_code
_entity_poly.pdbx_strand_id
1 'polypeptide(L)'
;MKAHFDRVGISGKKIHPGEIWTVANENIVFPETRLPGFKETEHETRPVIILSCQEDCNNPLNVIVLICPLTTRTDIVSPTDCLLSRIEGSVEKESLAHLGLIQPNTYPPALP
;
A
#
# COMPACT_ATOMS: atom_id res chain seq x y z
N MET A 1 -5.44 -28.07 -0.40
CA MET A 1 -4.82 -27.11 -1.34
C MET A 1 -3.43 -26.65 -0.91
N LYS A 2 -3.20 -26.26 0.36
CA LYS A 2 -1.89 -25.83 0.88
C LYS A 2 -0.72 -26.77 0.53
N ALA A 3 -0.91 -28.08 0.71
CA ALA A 3 0.12 -29.10 0.48
C ALA A 3 0.61 -29.28 -0.99
N HIS A 4 -0.13 -28.76 -1.99
CA HIS A 4 0.31 -28.84 -3.39
C HIS A 4 1.24 -27.68 -3.77
N PHE A 5 1.07 -26.50 -3.17
CA PHE A 5 1.88 -25.31 -3.45
C PHE A 5 3.25 -25.36 -2.78
N ASP A 6 3.34 -25.99 -1.60
CA ASP A 6 4.61 -26.22 -0.90
C ASP A 6 5.58 -27.08 -1.73
N ARG A 7 5.08 -28.03 -2.53
CA ARG A 7 5.89 -28.90 -3.41
C ARG A 7 6.51 -28.17 -4.60
N VAL A 8 6.04 -26.97 -4.94
CA VAL A 8 6.55 -26.13 -6.05
C VAL A 8 7.39 -24.95 -5.53
N GLY A 9 7.70 -24.93 -4.22
CA GLY A 9 8.55 -23.89 -3.62
C GLY A 9 7.84 -22.53 -3.44
N ILE A 10 6.51 -22.48 -3.56
CA ILE A 10 5.74 -21.27 -3.29
C ILE A 10 5.55 -21.18 -1.77
N SER A 11 6.50 -20.54 -1.09
CA SER A 11 6.36 -20.23 0.33
C SER A 11 5.24 -19.20 0.52
N GLY A 12 4.36 -19.44 1.49
CA GLY A 12 3.17 -18.64 1.70
C GLY A 12 3.47 -17.15 1.84
N LYS A 13 2.77 -16.35 1.03
CA LYS A 13 2.66 -14.90 1.11
C LYS A 13 2.26 -14.50 2.55
N LYS A 14 3.09 -13.72 3.25
CA LYS A 14 2.79 -13.16 4.58
C LYS A 14 2.34 -11.71 4.41
N ILE A 15 1.08 -11.53 4.05
CA ILE A 15 0.43 -10.21 4.02
C ILE A 15 -0.79 -10.25 4.92
N HIS A 16 -1.02 -9.17 5.65
CA HIS A 16 -2.24 -8.98 6.42
C HIS A 16 -3.01 -7.74 5.96
N PRO A 17 -4.36 -7.79 5.88
CA PRO A 17 -5.17 -6.60 5.71
C PRO A 17 -4.86 -5.57 6.81
N GLY A 18 -4.74 -4.30 6.43
CA GLY A 18 -4.41 -3.20 7.33
C GLY A 18 -2.92 -3.07 7.67
N GLU A 19 -2.07 -3.96 7.20
CA GLU A 19 -0.62 -3.85 7.37
C GLU A 19 -0.06 -2.66 6.59
N ILE A 20 0.98 -2.00 7.13
CA ILE A 20 1.65 -0.87 6.49
C ILE A 20 2.97 -1.33 5.90
N TRP A 21 3.12 -1.12 4.60
CA TRP A 21 4.30 -1.50 3.84
C TRP A 21 4.99 -0.31 3.22
N THR A 22 6.26 -0.49 2.88
CA THR A 22 7.03 0.49 2.12
C THR A 22 7.21 -0.01 0.69
N VAL A 23 6.81 0.78 -0.30
CA VAL A 23 6.97 0.46 -1.73
C VAL A 23 7.79 1.54 -2.42
N ALA A 24 8.48 1.19 -3.51
CA ALA A 24 9.16 2.17 -4.35
C ALA A 24 8.14 3.19 -4.90
N ASN A 25 8.51 4.47 -4.90
CA ASN A 25 7.60 5.54 -5.27
C ASN A 25 7.12 5.43 -6.72
N GLU A 26 7.98 4.96 -7.62
CA GLU A 26 7.66 4.68 -9.01
C GLU A 26 6.54 3.64 -9.20
N ASN A 27 6.28 2.80 -8.19
CA ASN A 27 5.19 1.82 -8.20
C ASN A 27 3.85 2.43 -7.76
N ILE A 28 3.81 3.72 -7.44
CA ILE A 28 2.59 4.45 -7.07
C ILE A 28 2.25 5.42 -8.19
N VAL A 29 1.08 5.25 -8.78
CA VAL A 29 0.58 6.13 -9.83
C VAL A 29 -0.15 7.31 -9.18
N PHE A 30 0.34 8.52 -9.44
CA PHE A 30 -0.33 9.77 -9.10
C PHE A 30 -0.96 10.37 -10.35
N PRO A 31 -2.30 10.40 -10.47
CA PRO A 31 -2.95 10.97 -11.64
C PRO A 31 -2.74 12.49 -11.68
N GLU A 32 -2.12 12.97 -12.77
CA GLU A 32 -1.84 14.40 -13.03
C GLU A 32 -3.09 15.29 -12.88
N THR A 33 -4.26 14.75 -13.19
CA THR A 33 -5.55 15.44 -13.15
C THR A 33 -6.04 15.78 -11.74
N ARG A 34 -5.52 15.13 -10.69
CA ARG A 34 -5.93 15.39 -9.31
C ARG A 34 -5.02 16.34 -8.55
N LEU A 35 -3.84 16.64 -9.11
CA LEU A 35 -2.83 17.46 -8.46
C LEU A 35 -2.23 18.49 -9.44
N PRO A 36 -3.05 19.34 -10.10
CA PRO A 36 -2.53 20.35 -11.02
C PRO A 36 -1.56 21.31 -10.32
N GLY A 37 -0.31 21.35 -10.78
CA GLY A 37 0.76 22.18 -10.20
C GLY A 37 1.53 21.53 -9.05
N PHE A 38 1.22 20.29 -8.68
CA PHE A 38 1.99 19.55 -7.68
C PHE A 38 3.32 19.11 -8.28
N LYS A 39 4.41 19.66 -7.75
CA LYS A 39 5.74 19.11 -7.92
C LYS A 39 5.89 18.03 -6.88
N GLU A 40 5.86 16.78 -7.33
CA GLU A 40 6.18 15.66 -6.46
C GLU A 40 7.59 15.87 -5.88
N THR A 41 7.70 15.92 -4.56
CA THR A 41 9.00 15.76 -3.92
C THR A 41 9.42 14.32 -4.20
N GLU A 42 10.52 14.12 -4.91
CA GLU A 42 11.02 12.78 -5.20
C GLU A 42 11.32 12.07 -3.87
N HIS A 43 10.51 11.07 -3.54
CA HIS A 43 10.81 10.10 -2.50
C HIS A 43 11.21 8.81 -3.18
N GLU A 44 12.24 8.11 -2.67
CA GLU A 44 12.60 6.79 -3.22
C GLU A 44 11.50 5.77 -2.92
N THR A 45 10.87 5.88 -1.75
CA THR A 45 9.83 4.96 -1.28
C THR A 45 8.70 5.69 -0.57
N ARG A 46 7.50 5.10 -0.54
CA ARG A 46 6.38 5.58 0.27
C ARG A 46 5.75 4.48 1.11
N PRO A 47 5.24 4.82 2.30
CA PRO A 47 4.39 3.93 3.06
C PRO A 47 3.01 3.80 2.41
N VAL A 48 2.44 2.60 2.44
CA VAL A 48 1.12 2.25 1.91
C VAL A 48 0.43 1.30 2.88
N ILE A 49 -0.90 1.39 3.01
CA ILE A 49 -1.70 0.42 3.76
C ILE A 49 -2.30 -0.63 2.82
N ILE A 50 -2.28 -1.90 3.23
CA ILE A 50 -2.90 -2.99 2.49
C ILE A 50 -4.41 -2.99 2.73
N LEU A 51 -5.19 -2.91 1.64
CA LEU A 51 -6.65 -2.93 1.66
C LEU A 51 -7.27 -4.23 1.14
N SER A 52 -6.45 -5.15 0.62
CA SER A 52 -6.93 -6.48 0.22
C SER A 52 -7.56 -7.23 1.39
N CYS A 53 -8.60 -8.02 1.11
CA CYS A 53 -9.23 -8.86 2.12
C CYS A 53 -8.32 -10.03 2.54
N GLN A 54 -8.66 -10.68 3.65
CA GLN A 54 -7.87 -11.76 4.22
C GLN A 54 -7.75 -12.96 3.26
N GLU A 55 -8.80 -13.24 2.48
CA GLU A 55 -8.82 -14.30 1.47
C GLU A 55 -7.79 -14.06 0.37
N ASP A 56 -7.72 -12.83 -0.13
CA ASP A 56 -6.77 -12.42 -1.17
C ASP A 56 -5.33 -12.42 -0.66
N CYS A 57 -5.12 -11.95 0.56
CA CYS A 57 -3.81 -11.97 1.21
C CYS A 57 -3.30 -13.41 1.46
N ASN A 58 -4.20 -14.33 1.80
CA ASN A 58 -3.88 -15.74 2.05
C ASN A 58 -3.72 -16.58 0.79
N ASN A 59 -4.13 -16.08 -0.38
CA ASN A 59 -4.00 -16.79 -1.63
C ASN A 59 -2.57 -16.66 -2.18
N PRO A 60 -1.76 -17.74 -2.17
CA PRO A 60 -0.37 -17.69 -2.64
C PRO A 60 -0.25 -17.44 -4.15
N LEU A 61 -1.34 -17.62 -4.92
CA LEU A 61 -1.38 -17.33 -6.35
C LEU A 61 -1.80 -15.88 -6.64
N ASN A 62 -2.36 -15.17 -5.66
CA ASN A 62 -2.71 -13.78 -5.85
C ASN A 62 -1.46 -12.91 -5.64
N VAL A 63 -0.83 -12.50 -6.73
CA VAL A 63 0.34 -11.62 -6.71
C VAL A 63 -0.05 -10.15 -6.62
N ILE A 64 -1.33 -9.80 -6.77
CA ILE A 64 -1.80 -8.42 -6.73
C ILE A 64 -2.41 -8.14 -5.36
N VAL A 65 -2.08 -6.99 -4.79
CA VAL A 65 -2.71 -6.45 -3.58
C VAL A 65 -3.26 -5.05 -3.85
N LEU A 66 -4.37 -4.72 -3.21
CA LEU A 66 -4.87 -3.36 -3.18
C LEU A 66 -4.12 -2.59 -2.10
N ILE A 67 -3.55 -1.45 -2.48
CA ILE A 67 -2.81 -0.56 -1.58
C ILE A 67 -3.43 0.82 -1.57
N CYS A 68 -3.22 1.55 -0.49
CA CYS A 68 -3.55 2.96 -0.38
C CYS A 68 -2.32 3.75 0.11
N PRO A 69 -1.81 4.72 -0.67
CA PRO A 69 -0.68 5.54 -0.27
C PRO A 69 -0.94 6.37 0.99
N LEU A 70 0.08 6.46 1.84
CA LEU A 70 0.07 7.29 3.05
C LEU A 70 0.95 8.53 2.87
N THR A 71 0.57 9.62 3.54
CA THR A 71 1.39 10.84 3.65
C THR A 71 1.39 11.36 5.08
N THR A 72 2.48 11.99 5.49
CA THR A 72 2.54 12.74 6.76
C THR A 72 2.09 14.20 6.60
N ARG A 73 1.76 14.64 5.37
CA ARG A 73 1.22 15.98 5.07
C ARG A 73 -0.27 16.05 5.43
N THR A 74 -0.57 16.11 6.72
CA THR A 74 -1.94 16.22 7.23
C THR A 74 -2.59 17.57 6.97
N ASP A 75 -1.85 18.53 6.42
CA ASP A 75 -2.34 19.84 5.99
C ASP A 75 -3.07 19.81 4.64
N ILE A 76 -2.92 18.73 3.86
CA ILE A 76 -3.51 18.58 2.52
C ILE A 76 -4.58 17.48 2.56
N VAL A 77 -5.67 17.74 3.28
CA VAL A 77 -6.78 16.79 3.44
C VAL A 77 -7.79 16.94 2.29
N SER A 78 -8.02 15.85 1.56
CA SER A 78 -9.17 15.70 0.66
C SER A 78 -10.38 15.11 1.40
N PRO A 79 -11.63 15.35 0.95
CA PRO A 79 -12.82 14.69 1.50
C PRO A 79 -12.78 13.15 1.45
N THR A 80 -11.94 12.59 0.58
CA THR A 80 -11.72 11.15 0.46
C THR A 80 -10.63 10.62 1.37
N ASP A 81 -9.92 11.46 2.10
CA ASP A 81 -8.78 11.02 2.90
C ASP A 81 -9.23 10.55 4.28
N CYS A 82 -8.52 9.55 4.79
CA CYS A 82 -8.74 9.03 6.14
C CYS A 82 -7.55 9.39 7.02
N LEU A 83 -7.81 10.07 8.14
CA LEU A 83 -6.79 10.39 9.12
C LEU A 83 -6.43 9.13 9.92
N LEU A 84 -5.16 8.75 9.86
CA LEU A 84 -4.56 7.70 10.67
C LEU A 84 -3.88 8.36 11.87
N SER A 85 -4.54 8.28 13.02
CA SER A 85 -3.96 8.67 14.29
C SER A 85 -2.75 7.81 14.61
N ARG A 86 -1.74 8.42 15.25
CA ARG A 86 -0.62 7.68 15.81
C ARG A 86 -1.12 6.71 16.87
N ILE A 87 -1.04 5.41 16.58
CA ILE A 87 -1.34 4.32 17.49
C ILE A 87 -0.14 3.38 17.47
N GLU A 88 0.23 2.84 18.63
CA GLU A 88 1.34 1.90 18.76
C GLU A 88 1.13 0.68 17.82
N GLY A 89 2.06 0.43 16.90
CA GLY A 89 1.95 -0.63 15.88
C GLY A 89 1.30 -0.22 14.55
N SER A 90 0.97 1.06 14.37
CA SER A 90 0.41 1.63 13.13
C SER A 90 1.46 2.56 12.49
N VAL A 91 1.15 3.85 12.35
CA VAL A 91 2.03 4.90 11.83
C VAL A 91 2.82 5.57 12.96
N GLU A 92 4.11 5.82 12.74
CA GLU A 92 4.97 6.51 13.73
C GLU A 92 4.57 7.97 13.96
N LYS A 93 3.94 8.58 12.94
CA LYS A 93 3.43 9.95 12.92
C LYS A 93 2.01 9.94 12.37
N GLU A 94 1.20 10.89 12.81
CA GLU A 94 -0.12 11.12 12.23
C GLU A 94 -0.01 11.25 10.71
N SER A 95 -0.83 10.49 9.99
CA SER A 95 -0.72 10.33 8.55
C SER A 95 -2.11 10.34 7.91
N LEU A 96 -2.21 10.74 6.65
CA LEU A 96 -3.42 10.57 5.85
C LEU A 96 -3.27 9.35 4.94
N ALA A 97 -4.31 8.52 4.88
CA ALA A 97 -4.50 7.54 3.83
C ALA A 97 -5.31 8.17 2.69
N HIS A 98 -4.71 8.26 1.51
CA HIS A 98 -5.36 8.85 0.34
C HIS A 98 -6.27 7.84 -0.36
N LEU A 99 -7.51 7.66 0.11
CA LEU A 99 -8.41 6.66 -0.46
C LEU A 99 -8.76 6.93 -1.94
N GLY A 100 -8.60 8.19 -2.38
CA GLY A 100 -8.70 8.51 -3.80
C GLY A 100 -7.61 7.86 -4.67
N LEU A 101 -6.48 7.46 -4.09
CA LEU A 101 -5.32 6.89 -4.77
C LEU A 101 -5.17 5.38 -4.55
N ILE A 102 -6.25 4.70 -4.15
CA ILE A 102 -6.28 3.24 -4.05
C ILE A 102 -5.94 2.64 -5.41
N GLN A 103 -5.00 1.70 -5.41
CA GLN A 103 -4.53 1.08 -6.63
C GLN A 103 -4.01 -0.34 -6.40
N PRO A 104 -4.03 -1.20 -7.44
CA PRO A 104 -3.37 -2.50 -7.38
C PRO A 104 -1.84 -2.33 -7.39
N ASN A 105 -1.15 -3.20 -6.67
CA ASN A 105 0.31 -3.30 -6.67
C ASN A 105 0.74 -4.77 -6.59
N THR A 106 1.87 -5.11 -7.18
CA THR A 106 2.40 -6.48 -7.20
C THR A 106 3.17 -6.81 -5.93
N TYR A 107 3.04 -8.05 -5.45
CA TYR A 107 3.80 -8.59 -4.33
C TYR A 107 4.68 -9.80 -4.74
N PRO A 108 5.94 -9.87 -4.25
CA PRO A 108 6.70 -8.80 -3.61
C PRO A 108 6.76 -7.55 -4.50
N PRO A 109 6.78 -6.34 -3.92
CA PRO A 109 7.01 -5.15 -4.72
C PRO A 109 8.29 -5.40 -5.52
N ALA A 110 8.25 -5.12 -6.83
CA ALA A 110 9.42 -5.28 -7.67
C ALA A 110 10.57 -4.53 -6.98
N LEU A 111 11.62 -5.27 -6.62
CA LEU A 111 12.84 -4.64 -6.14
C LEU A 111 13.40 -3.82 -7.32
N PRO A 112 13.95 -2.63 -7.05
CA PRO A 112 14.59 -1.82 -8.09
C PRO A 112 15.74 -2.57 -8.78
#